data_AF-A0A943NEW6-F1
#
_entry.id   AF-A0A943NEW6-F1
#
_cell.length_a   1.000
_cell.length_b   1.000
_cell.length_c   1.000
_cell.angle_alpha   90.00
_cell.angle_beta   90.00
_cell.angle_gamma   90.00
#
_symmetry.space_group_name_H-M   'P 1'
#
loop_
_entity.id
_entity.type
_entity.pdbx_description
1 polymer ?
#
loop_
_entity_poly.entity_id
_entity_poly.type
_entity_poly.pdbx_seq_one_letter_code
_entity_poly.pdbx_strand_id
1 'polypeptide(L)'
;MNELNVLYEDNHIIVVEKPVNIPAQADSSGDSDMLTLIKSYIKQKYNKPGDVFLGLVHRLDRPVGGVMVFARTSKAASRLAPQFASHRAKKRYAAIVTGSPKAYARLEDYIRKDESTLSAVICPPSAPGAKNAALEYYRLTERGELTLLDVSLFTGRHHQIRAQLANAGCPIWGDQRYNPAAKAGQQVALWAYSLTIEHPTLKQEMTFTLPPHGAAWKPFETELKALCGGVRIVYADENILCCNKAAGMSVAAADGGDSLQARLEAALGERVYPVHRLDVATGGLVLFARNGKAEAELSAAIESRSIKKLYRCTVHGRVPFKQKELRAYLVKDADAARVRIYDSARPNAKEIITRCRVLKANDAESLLEIELVTGRTHQIRAHMAHIGYPLIGDDKYGVRDRAPLALTAVRLELHFPKNGLLSYLEGKEIRIDG
;
A
#
# COMPACT_ATOMS: atom_id res chain seq x y z
N MET A 1 9.26 31.47 15.18
CA MET A 1 8.63 31.13 13.89
C MET A 1 8.97 29.68 13.61
N ASN A 2 7.98 28.81 13.39
CA ASN A 2 8.28 27.43 12.99
C ASN A 2 9.02 27.48 11.65
N GLU A 3 10.19 26.86 11.62
CA GLU A 3 11.02 26.73 10.42
C GLU A 3 10.24 25.92 9.37
N LEU A 4 10.09 26.48 8.17
CA LEU A 4 9.37 25.82 7.08
C LEU A 4 10.14 24.57 6.64
N ASN A 5 9.55 23.39 6.82
CA ASN A 5 10.16 22.13 6.37
C ASN A 5 10.00 21.98 4.85
N VAL A 6 11.08 22.22 4.11
CA VAL A 6 11.16 22.11 2.65
C VAL A 6 11.71 20.75 2.26
N LEU A 7 10.90 19.95 1.56
CA LEU A 7 11.28 18.60 1.09
C LEU A 7 12.04 18.66 -0.24
N TYR A 8 11.68 19.62 -1.09
CA TYR A 8 12.33 19.83 -2.38
C TYR A 8 12.10 21.26 -2.86
N GLU A 9 13.10 21.84 -3.50
CA GLU A 9 12.99 23.16 -4.08
C GLU A 9 13.89 23.27 -5.31
N ASP A 10 13.33 23.74 -6.42
CA ASP A 10 14.05 24.12 -7.62
C ASP A 10 13.51 25.47 -8.15
N ASN A 11 13.88 25.86 -9.36
CA ASN A 11 13.42 27.12 -9.96
C ASN A 11 11.90 27.16 -10.26
N HIS A 12 11.23 26.00 -10.32
CA HIS A 12 9.86 25.88 -10.82
C HIS A 12 8.85 25.50 -9.75
N ILE A 13 9.26 24.67 -8.78
CA ILE A 13 8.40 24.12 -7.75
C ILE A 13 9.07 24.23 -6.37
N ILE A 14 8.23 24.25 -5.34
CA ILE A 14 8.65 24.01 -3.97
C ILE A 14 7.68 23.00 -3.35
N VAL A 15 8.23 21.95 -2.76
CA VAL A 15 7.49 20.91 -2.05
C VAL A 15 7.83 21.04 -0.57
N VAL A 16 6.80 21.16 0.24
CA VAL A 16 6.93 21.41 1.68
C VAL A 16 6.05 20.45 2.45
N GLU A 17 6.36 20.31 3.73
CA GLU A 17 5.38 19.89 4.70
C GLU A 17 4.37 21.02 4.95
N LYS A 18 3.09 20.69 4.88
CA LYS A 18 2.02 21.48 5.49
C LYS A 18 1.81 20.96 6.93
N PRO A 19 2.06 21.76 7.97
CA PRO A 19 1.73 21.39 9.33
C PRO A 19 0.21 21.23 9.54
N VAL A 20 -0.18 20.44 10.54
CA VAL A 20 -1.59 20.33 10.93
C VAL A 20 -2.13 21.69 11.38
N ASN A 21 -3.42 21.92 11.16
CA ASN A 21 -4.17 23.13 11.55
C ASN A 21 -3.76 24.46 10.88
N ILE A 22 -2.73 24.47 10.03
CA ILE A 22 -2.40 25.63 9.16
C ILE A 22 -3.21 25.56 7.86
N PRO A 23 -3.91 26.63 7.44
CA PRO A 23 -4.65 26.61 6.18
C PRO A 23 -3.72 26.67 4.96
N ALA A 24 -4.14 26.04 3.85
CA ALA A 24 -3.36 26.05 2.60
C ALA A 24 -3.33 27.42 1.91
N GLN A 25 -4.35 28.23 2.15
CA GLN A 25 -4.52 29.61 1.69
C GLN A 25 -5.33 30.37 2.75
N ALA A 26 -5.22 31.70 2.79
CA ALA A 26 -5.98 32.53 3.73
C ALA A 26 -7.49 32.18 3.75
N ASP A 27 -8.03 32.08 4.95
CA ASP A 27 -9.46 31.85 5.22
C ASP A 27 -9.99 32.94 6.19
N SER A 28 -11.23 32.83 6.64
CA SER A 28 -11.87 33.82 7.50
C SER A 28 -11.29 33.91 8.92
N SER A 29 -10.37 33.02 9.32
CA SER A 29 -9.75 33.04 10.66
C SER A 29 -8.73 34.17 10.84
N GLY A 30 -8.12 34.65 9.74
CA GLY A 30 -7.00 35.58 9.80
C GLY A 30 -5.66 34.94 10.19
N ASP A 31 -5.61 33.63 10.38
CA ASP A 31 -4.37 32.90 10.68
C ASP A 31 -3.40 32.89 9.49
N SER A 32 -2.11 32.74 9.79
CA SER A 32 -1.08 32.59 8.77
C SER A 32 -1.29 31.29 7.99
N ASP A 33 -1.21 31.39 6.66
CA ASP A 33 -1.41 30.28 5.73
C ASP A 33 -0.13 29.88 4.99
N MET A 34 -0.15 28.72 4.32
CA MET A 34 1.02 28.22 3.61
C MET A 34 1.55 29.17 2.53
N LEU A 35 0.71 29.91 1.81
CA LEU A 35 1.20 30.87 0.80
C LEU A 35 1.98 31.99 1.47
N THR A 36 1.48 32.52 2.59
CA THR A 36 2.14 33.57 3.35
C THR A 36 3.49 33.09 3.92
N LEU A 37 3.52 31.91 4.52
CA LEU A 37 4.74 31.31 5.08
C LEU A 37 5.81 31.07 4.01
N ILE A 38 5.44 30.46 2.89
CA ILE A 38 6.38 30.12 1.80
C ILE A 38 6.86 31.39 1.07
N LYS A 39 6.00 32.38 0.83
CA LYS A 39 6.42 33.66 0.23
C LYS A 39 7.44 34.36 1.12
N SER A 40 7.23 34.36 2.43
CA SER A 40 8.15 34.93 3.42
C SER A 40 9.51 34.22 3.39
N TYR A 41 9.50 32.88 3.40
CA TYR A 41 10.70 32.05 3.24
C TYR A 41 11.48 32.37 1.96
N ILE A 42 10.81 32.41 0.80
CA ILE A 42 11.46 32.70 -0.48
C ILE A 42 12.01 34.13 -0.51
N LYS A 43 11.29 35.10 0.07
CA LYS A 43 11.73 36.50 0.11
C LYS A 43 13.02 36.65 0.91
N GLN A 44 13.08 36.00 2.08
CA GLN A 44 14.25 36.00 2.96
C GLN A 44 15.42 35.23 2.34
N LYS A 45 15.21 33.99 1.88
CA LYS A 45 16.27 33.13 1.32
C LYS A 45 16.96 33.73 0.09
N TYR A 46 16.21 34.44 -0.75
CA TYR A 46 16.71 34.98 -2.02
C TYR A 46 16.86 36.51 -2.04
N ASN A 47 16.72 37.18 -0.88
CA ASN A 47 16.78 38.64 -0.76
C ASN A 47 15.96 39.36 -1.85
N LYS A 48 14.76 38.86 -2.13
CA LYS A 48 13.95 39.39 -3.25
C LYS A 48 13.37 40.76 -2.86
N PRO A 49 13.60 41.82 -3.66
CA PRO A 49 13.11 43.17 -3.34
C PRO A 49 11.59 43.30 -3.52
N GLY A 50 11.01 42.56 -4.47
CA GLY A 50 9.58 42.60 -4.79
C GLY A 50 8.75 41.45 -4.21
N ASP A 51 7.47 41.41 -4.60
CA ASP A 51 6.55 40.36 -4.20
C ASP A 51 6.91 39.00 -4.81
N VAL A 52 6.77 37.95 -3.99
CA VAL A 52 7.01 36.58 -4.42
C VAL A 52 5.76 36.00 -5.06
N PHE A 53 5.84 35.68 -6.35
CA PHE A 53 4.85 34.82 -6.99
C PHE A 53 4.90 33.41 -6.41
N LEU A 54 3.75 32.87 -6.04
CA LEU A 54 3.58 31.48 -5.62
C LEU A 54 2.18 31.00 -6.00
N GLY A 55 2.10 29.97 -6.84
CA GLY A 55 0.86 29.40 -7.34
C GLY A 55 0.40 28.20 -6.51
N LEU A 56 -0.83 28.27 -6.01
CA LEU A 56 -1.53 27.14 -5.38
C LEU A 56 -2.17 26.26 -6.46
N VAL A 57 -1.78 24.99 -6.54
CA VAL A 57 -2.27 24.05 -7.56
C VAL A 57 -3.16 22.94 -7.00
N HIS A 58 -3.12 22.73 -5.67
CA HIS A 58 -3.96 21.79 -4.94
C HIS A 58 -4.04 22.21 -3.47
N ARG A 59 -4.92 21.57 -2.69
CA ARG A 59 -5.18 21.92 -1.29
C ARG A 59 -5.27 20.67 -0.43
N LEU A 60 -4.88 20.83 0.84
CA LEU A 60 -5.22 19.92 1.93
C LEU A 60 -6.15 20.64 2.90
N ASP A 61 -7.03 19.88 3.56
CA ASP A 61 -7.90 20.43 4.59
C ASP A 61 -7.05 21.04 5.71
N ARG A 62 -7.57 22.10 6.35
CA ARG A 62 -6.87 22.79 7.44
C ARG A 62 -6.29 21.84 8.51
N PRO A 63 -7.05 20.89 9.09
CA PRO A 63 -6.52 20.00 10.12
C PRO A 63 -5.57 18.91 9.58
N VAL A 64 -5.50 18.68 8.27
CA VAL A 64 -4.71 17.60 7.65
C VAL A 64 -3.28 18.07 7.40
N GLY A 65 -2.28 17.32 7.84
CA GLY A 65 -0.87 17.59 7.54
C GLY A 65 -0.34 16.79 6.36
N GLY A 66 0.89 17.10 5.93
CA GLY A 66 1.63 16.29 4.96
C GLY A 66 2.15 17.05 3.75
N VAL A 67 2.47 16.30 2.69
CA VAL A 67 3.20 16.81 1.52
C VAL A 67 2.33 17.73 0.66
N MET A 68 2.84 18.93 0.35
CA MET A 68 2.22 19.85 -0.60
C MET A 68 3.24 20.45 -1.57
N VAL A 69 2.92 20.43 -2.86
CA VAL A 69 3.64 21.18 -3.90
C VAL A 69 2.99 22.55 -4.20
N PHE A 70 3.83 23.55 -4.42
CA PHE A 70 3.48 24.89 -4.88
C PHE A 70 4.32 25.26 -6.11
N ALA A 71 3.74 26.06 -7.01
CA ALA A 71 4.43 26.53 -8.20
C ALA A 71 5.15 27.85 -7.95
N ARG A 72 6.45 27.92 -8.21
CA ARG A 72 7.26 29.15 -8.04
C ARG A 72 7.19 30.10 -9.22
N THR A 73 6.55 29.68 -10.32
CA THR A 73 6.35 30.48 -11.54
C THR A 73 4.96 30.26 -12.12
N SER A 74 4.41 31.24 -12.82
CA SER A 74 3.11 31.14 -13.48
C SER A 74 3.08 30.01 -14.53
N LYS A 75 4.20 29.81 -15.24
CA LYS A 75 4.40 28.72 -16.20
C LYS A 75 4.43 27.34 -15.54
N ALA A 76 5.00 27.21 -14.35
CA ALA A 76 4.90 25.96 -13.58
C ALA A 76 3.47 25.72 -13.10
N ALA A 77 2.77 26.76 -12.64
CA ALA A 77 1.39 26.66 -12.17
C ALA A 77 0.44 26.16 -13.27
N SER A 78 0.54 26.74 -14.47
CA SER A 78 -0.29 26.33 -15.62
C SER A 78 -0.02 24.90 -16.10
N ARG A 79 1.16 24.35 -15.81
CA ARG A 79 1.55 22.97 -16.17
C ARG A 79 1.25 21.94 -15.09
N LEU A 80 1.25 22.35 -13.81
CA LEU A 80 0.91 21.51 -12.67
C LEU A 80 -0.59 21.39 -12.47
N ALA A 81 -1.36 22.49 -12.58
CA ALA A 81 -2.80 22.49 -12.33
C ALA A 81 -3.56 21.42 -13.15
N PRO A 82 -3.26 21.18 -14.44
CA PRO A 82 -3.89 20.11 -15.20
C PRO A 82 -3.62 18.71 -14.63
N GLN A 83 -2.48 18.46 -14.00
CA GLN A 83 -2.18 17.14 -13.42
C GLN A 83 -3.10 16.82 -12.25
N PHE A 84 -3.47 17.82 -11.44
CA PHE A 84 -4.43 17.64 -10.35
C PHE A 84 -5.87 17.57 -10.86
N ALA A 85 -6.22 18.38 -11.86
CA ALA A 85 -7.55 18.38 -12.47
C ALA A 85 -7.86 17.07 -13.23
N SER A 86 -6.85 16.50 -13.90
CA SER A 86 -6.95 15.22 -14.63
C SER A 86 -6.60 13.99 -13.79
N HIS A 87 -6.36 14.15 -12.49
CA HIS A 87 -6.00 13.06 -11.57
C HIS A 87 -4.72 12.28 -11.96
N ARG A 88 -3.85 12.87 -12.79
CA ARG A 88 -2.52 12.33 -13.11
C ARG A 88 -1.56 12.43 -11.92
N ALA A 89 -1.71 13.47 -11.11
CA ALA A 89 -0.99 13.58 -9.84
C ALA A 89 -1.52 12.52 -8.86
N LYS A 90 -0.66 11.63 -8.39
CA LYS A 90 -1.04 10.54 -7.47
C LYS A 90 -0.86 11.04 -6.04
N LYS A 91 -1.92 10.96 -5.24
CA LYS A 91 -1.90 11.36 -3.84
C LYS A 91 -2.25 10.17 -2.97
N ARG A 92 -1.43 9.92 -1.95
CA ARG A 92 -1.68 8.87 -0.97
C ARG A 92 -1.69 9.44 0.44
N TYR A 93 -2.57 8.87 1.26
CA TYR A 93 -2.84 9.31 2.61
C TYR A 93 -2.72 8.14 3.58
N ALA A 94 -2.17 8.43 4.75
CA ALA A 94 -2.26 7.55 5.90
C ALA A 94 -3.46 8.01 6.72
N ALA A 95 -4.31 7.09 7.15
CA ALA A 95 -5.44 7.38 8.01
C ALA A 95 -5.51 6.37 9.15
N ILE A 96 -5.64 6.84 10.39
CA ILE A 96 -6.03 5.97 11.51
C ILE A 96 -7.53 6.08 11.68
N VAL A 97 -8.23 4.96 11.56
CA VAL A 97 -9.68 4.88 11.70
C VAL A 97 -10.07 4.07 12.93
N THR A 98 -11.28 4.34 13.42
CA THR A 98 -12.00 3.48 14.37
C THR A 98 -13.00 2.61 13.61
N GLY A 99 -13.32 1.42 14.12
CA GLY A 99 -14.22 0.46 13.47
C GLY A 99 -13.46 -0.71 12.83
N SER A 100 -14.14 -1.46 11.95
CA SER A 100 -13.59 -2.69 11.34
C SER A 100 -13.54 -2.57 9.81
N PRO A 101 -12.57 -1.83 9.25
CA PRO A 101 -12.45 -1.67 7.81
C PRO A 101 -12.14 -3.01 7.13
N LYS A 102 -12.69 -3.21 5.93
CA LYS A 102 -12.30 -4.32 5.05
C LYS A 102 -10.79 -4.28 4.77
N ALA A 103 -10.18 -5.42 4.43
CA ALA A 103 -8.74 -5.43 4.12
C ALA A 103 -8.40 -4.61 2.86
N TYR A 104 -9.28 -4.63 1.86
CA TYR A 104 -9.30 -3.69 0.74
C TYR A 104 -10.73 -3.19 0.52
N ALA A 105 -10.86 -1.92 0.15
CA ALA A 105 -12.10 -1.43 -0.44
C ALA A 105 -11.84 -0.29 -1.43
N ARG A 106 -12.68 -0.26 -2.47
CA ARG A 106 -12.86 0.91 -3.32
C ARG A 106 -14.21 1.53 -2.96
N LEU A 107 -14.19 2.81 -2.58
CA LEU A 107 -15.38 3.57 -2.21
C LEU A 107 -15.72 4.53 -3.35
N GLU A 108 -16.95 4.43 -3.85
CA GLU A 108 -17.49 5.31 -4.89
C GLU A 108 -18.80 5.91 -4.38
N ASP A 109 -18.78 7.22 -4.12
CA ASP A 109 -19.90 7.98 -3.58
C ASP A 109 -20.14 9.24 -4.41
N TYR A 110 -21.30 9.86 -4.22
CA TYR A 110 -21.56 11.22 -4.69
C TYR A 110 -21.55 12.17 -3.49
N ILE A 111 -20.75 13.24 -3.59
CA ILE A 111 -20.54 14.20 -2.51
C ILE A 111 -20.98 15.59 -2.96
N ARG A 112 -21.72 16.30 -2.10
CA ARG A 112 -21.89 17.76 -2.21
C ARG A 112 -21.33 18.46 -0.98
N LYS A 113 -21.02 19.75 -1.13
CA LYS A 113 -20.71 20.61 0.00
C LYS A 113 -22.03 21.12 0.61
N ASP A 114 -22.12 21.05 1.93
CA ASP A 114 -23.18 21.70 2.70
C ASP A 114 -22.68 23.09 3.08
N GLU A 115 -23.37 24.15 2.61
CA GLU A 115 -22.95 25.52 2.88
C GLU A 115 -23.23 25.98 4.31
N SER A 116 -24.15 25.32 5.04
CA SER A 116 -24.46 25.67 6.43
C SER A 116 -23.40 25.17 7.41
N THR A 117 -22.95 23.93 7.23
CA THR A 117 -21.95 23.30 8.09
C THR A 117 -20.55 23.41 7.52
N LEU A 118 -20.41 23.81 6.25
CA LEU A 118 -19.18 23.73 5.45
C LEU A 118 -18.62 22.29 5.35
N SER A 119 -19.46 21.27 5.55
CA SER A 119 -19.08 19.85 5.48
C SER A 119 -19.27 19.29 4.07
N ALA A 120 -18.69 18.13 3.83
CA ALA A 120 -19.04 17.27 2.72
C ALA A 120 -20.09 16.26 3.19
N VAL A 121 -21.13 16.08 2.39
CA VAL A 121 -22.23 15.17 2.70
C VAL A 121 -22.38 14.18 1.54
N ILE A 122 -22.50 12.89 1.88
CA ILE A 122 -22.81 11.84 0.92
C ILE A 122 -24.27 12.00 0.49
N CYS A 123 -24.52 11.96 -0.81
CA CYS A 123 -25.83 12.25 -1.37
C CYS A 123 -26.11 11.37 -2.60
N PRO A 124 -27.38 11.27 -3.02
CA PRO A 124 -27.72 10.62 -4.28
C PRO A 124 -27.09 11.33 -5.49
N PRO A 125 -26.82 10.62 -6.59
CA PRO A 125 -26.30 11.22 -7.83
C PRO A 125 -27.18 12.35 -8.38
N SER A 126 -28.49 12.30 -8.11
CA SER A 126 -29.48 13.29 -8.55
C SER A 126 -29.51 14.58 -7.71
N ALA A 127 -28.80 14.63 -6.57
CA ALA A 127 -28.84 15.80 -5.71
C ALA A 127 -28.16 17.01 -6.37
N PRO A 128 -28.71 18.23 -6.23
CA PRO A 128 -28.09 19.44 -6.78
C PRO A 128 -26.65 19.62 -6.28
N GLY A 129 -25.72 19.79 -7.21
CA GLY A 129 -24.29 19.96 -6.91
C GLY A 129 -23.54 18.69 -6.51
N ALA A 130 -24.16 17.51 -6.63
CA ALA A 130 -23.51 16.22 -6.40
C ALA A 130 -22.33 16.01 -7.36
N LYS A 131 -21.20 15.56 -6.83
CA LYS A 131 -20.00 15.24 -7.60
C LYS A 131 -19.52 13.84 -7.24
N ASN A 132 -19.21 13.04 -8.25
CA ASN A 132 -18.60 11.74 -8.02
C ASN A 132 -17.25 11.88 -7.28
N ALA A 133 -17.07 11.00 -6.31
CA ALA A 133 -15.92 10.87 -5.45
C ALA A 133 -15.54 9.38 -5.35
N ALA A 134 -14.33 9.07 -5.79
CA ALA A 134 -13.76 7.74 -5.74
C ALA A 134 -12.42 7.74 -5.02
N LEU A 135 -12.24 6.77 -4.13
CA LEU A 135 -10.98 6.43 -3.47
C LEU A 135 -10.86 4.91 -3.31
N GLU A 136 -9.66 4.43 -3.05
CA GLU A 136 -9.45 3.08 -2.51
C GLU A 136 -8.56 3.13 -1.28
N TYR A 137 -8.62 2.10 -0.46
CA TYR A 137 -7.69 1.93 0.64
C TYR A 137 -7.30 0.47 0.85
N TYR A 138 -6.12 0.31 1.44
CA TYR A 138 -5.62 -0.95 1.96
C TYR A 138 -5.49 -0.83 3.48
N ARG A 139 -6.06 -1.79 4.20
CA ARG A 139 -5.82 -1.96 5.63
C ARG A 139 -4.42 -2.51 5.83
N LEU A 140 -3.59 -1.79 6.57
CA LEU A 140 -2.24 -2.23 6.88
C LEU A 140 -2.26 -3.09 8.14
N THR A 141 -2.60 -2.52 9.27
CA THR A 141 -2.51 -3.22 10.56
C THR A 141 -3.50 -2.65 11.57
N GLU A 142 -3.78 -3.44 12.60
CA GLU A 142 -4.70 -3.10 13.70
C GLU A 142 -3.97 -3.13 15.04
N ARG A 143 -4.27 -2.17 15.91
CA ARG A 143 -3.78 -2.09 17.28
C ARG A 143 -4.92 -1.63 18.20
N GLY A 144 -5.50 -2.57 18.94
CA GLY A 144 -6.72 -2.30 19.72
C GLY A 144 -7.87 -1.92 18.80
N GLU A 145 -8.54 -0.80 19.09
CA GLU A 145 -9.66 -0.27 18.28
C GLU A 145 -9.20 0.60 17.09
N LEU A 146 -7.89 0.77 16.92
CA LEU A 146 -7.31 1.63 15.90
C LEU A 146 -6.79 0.80 14.73
N THR A 147 -7.12 1.25 13.52
CA THR A 147 -6.67 0.61 12.28
C THR A 147 -5.95 1.61 11.38
N LEU A 148 -4.75 1.28 10.91
CA LEU A 148 -4.01 2.09 9.94
C LEU A 148 -4.41 1.71 8.51
N LEU A 149 -4.78 2.71 7.71
CA LEU A 149 -5.10 2.61 6.29
C LEU A 149 -4.09 3.36 5.42
N ASP A 150 -3.76 2.77 4.28
CA ASP A 150 -3.11 3.41 3.13
C ASP A 150 -4.17 3.72 2.07
N VAL A 151 -4.49 5.00 1.92
CA VAL A 151 -5.60 5.50 1.09
C VAL A 151 -5.04 6.13 -0.19
N SER A 152 -5.57 5.73 -1.35
CA SER A 152 -5.27 6.34 -2.65
C SER A 152 -6.49 7.06 -3.20
N LEU A 153 -6.31 8.29 -3.65
CA LEU A 153 -7.39 9.10 -4.21
C LEU A 153 -7.44 9.01 -5.74
N PHE A 154 -8.61 8.70 -6.30
CA PHE A 154 -8.90 8.85 -7.73
C PHE A 154 -9.52 10.21 -8.07
N THR A 155 -10.06 10.90 -7.06
CA THR A 155 -10.70 12.21 -7.16
C THR A 155 -10.29 13.08 -5.97
N GLY A 156 -10.56 14.39 -6.00
CA GLY A 156 -10.11 15.33 -4.97
C GLY A 156 -11.20 16.29 -4.49
N ARG A 157 -12.29 15.76 -3.92
CA ARG A 157 -13.38 16.58 -3.38
C ARG A 157 -13.07 17.06 -1.96
N HIS A 158 -13.75 18.15 -1.56
CA HIS A 158 -13.64 18.70 -0.20
C HIS A 158 -13.99 17.65 0.84
N HIS A 159 -13.17 17.47 1.88
CA HIS A 159 -13.36 16.48 2.96
C HIS A 159 -13.61 15.04 2.47
N GLN A 160 -13.22 14.68 1.25
CA GLN A 160 -13.63 13.43 0.61
C GLN A 160 -13.33 12.19 1.44
N ILE A 161 -12.07 12.00 1.84
CA ILE A 161 -11.64 10.82 2.62
C ILE A 161 -12.44 10.73 3.92
N ARG A 162 -12.62 11.87 4.59
CA ARG A 162 -13.30 11.98 5.88
C ARG A 162 -14.77 11.56 5.78
N ALA A 163 -15.49 12.08 4.79
CA ALA A 163 -16.90 11.75 4.57
C ALA A 163 -17.08 10.30 4.10
N GLN A 164 -16.28 9.82 3.15
CA GLN A 164 -16.41 8.46 2.61
C GLN A 164 -16.06 7.40 3.66
N LEU A 165 -14.99 7.58 4.43
CA LEU A 165 -14.61 6.63 5.48
C LEU A 165 -15.65 6.62 6.62
N ALA A 166 -16.20 7.76 7.02
CA ALA A 166 -17.30 7.80 7.99
C ALA A 166 -18.57 7.10 7.47
N ASN A 167 -18.94 7.33 6.20
CA ASN A 167 -20.07 6.64 5.57
C ASN A 167 -19.88 5.12 5.47
N ALA A 168 -18.64 4.67 5.28
CA ALA A 168 -18.27 3.25 5.30
C ALA A 168 -18.20 2.65 6.73
N GLY A 169 -18.61 3.40 7.76
CA GLY A 169 -18.58 2.94 9.16
C GLY A 169 -17.19 2.89 9.78
N CYS A 170 -16.20 3.52 9.15
CA CYS A 170 -14.80 3.53 9.59
C CYS A 170 -14.28 4.97 9.75
N PRO A 171 -14.91 5.82 10.59
CA PRO A 171 -14.55 7.23 10.68
C PRO A 171 -13.11 7.42 11.18
N ILE A 172 -12.47 8.48 10.72
CA ILE A 172 -11.08 8.81 11.10
C ILE A 172 -11.02 9.16 12.60
N TRP A 173 -10.02 8.64 13.29
CA TRP A 173 -9.76 8.97 14.69
C TRP A 173 -9.43 10.47 14.85
N GLY A 174 -10.00 11.10 15.87
CA GLY A 174 -9.84 12.53 16.12
C GLY A 174 -10.57 13.45 15.14
N ASP A 175 -11.37 12.91 14.22
CA ASP A 175 -12.18 13.72 13.31
C ASP A 175 -13.45 14.24 14.00
N GLN A 176 -13.36 15.42 14.63
CA GLN A 176 -14.47 16.03 15.37
C GLN A 176 -15.70 16.39 14.51
N ARG A 177 -15.61 16.30 13.18
CA ARG A 177 -16.73 16.62 12.27
C ARG A 177 -17.48 15.38 11.80
N TYR A 178 -16.76 14.28 11.57
CA TYR A 178 -17.32 13.06 10.97
C TYR A 178 -17.25 11.84 11.89
N ASN A 179 -16.59 11.96 13.04
CA ASN A 179 -16.51 10.92 14.05
C ASN A 179 -17.20 11.38 15.34
N PRO A 180 -18.42 10.90 15.64
CA PRO A 180 -19.11 11.24 16.89
C PRO A 180 -18.35 10.84 18.17
N ALA A 181 -17.43 9.88 18.08
CA ALA A 181 -16.61 9.45 19.21
C ALA A 181 -15.33 10.30 19.40
N ALA A 182 -15.05 11.24 18.49
CA ALA A 182 -13.90 12.12 18.63
C ALA A 182 -14.08 13.09 19.80
N LYS A 183 -13.03 13.22 20.61
CA LYS A 183 -13.00 14.15 21.76
C LYS A 183 -12.53 15.53 21.29
N ALA A 184 -13.06 16.57 21.95
CA ALA A 184 -12.62 17.94 21.71
C ALA A 184 -11.10 18.06 21.88
N GLY A 185 -10.45 18.74 20.94
CA GLY A 185 -8.99 18.91 20.91
C GLY A 185 -8.20 17.74 20.32
N GLN A 186 -8.83 16.62 19.96
CA GLN A 186 -8.14 15.56 19.23
C GLN A 186 -7.79 16.01 17.80
N GLN A 187 -6.54 15.74 17.42
CA GLN A 187 -6.03 15.99 16.08
C GLN A 187 -6.50 14.90 15.13
N VAL A 188 -7.06 15.28 13.97
CA VAL A 188 -7.46 14.31 12.94
C VAL A 188 -6.26 13.48 12.51
N ALA A 189 -6.38 12.15 12.59
CA ALA A 189 -5.35 11.23 12.16
C ALA A 189 -5.47 10.93 10.66
N LEU A 190 -5.32 11.98 9.85
CA LEU A 190 -5.26 11.93 8.40
C LEU A 190 -4.05 12.72 7.92
N TRP A 191 -3.21 12.11 7.08
CA TRP A 191 -1.93 12.70 6.65
C TRP A 191 -1.63 12.39 5.19
N ALA A 192 -1.33 13.42 4.39
CA ALA A 192 -0.90 13.28 3.00
C ALA A 192 0.57 12.85 2.93
N TYR A 193 0.85 11.56 3.11
CA TYR A 193 2.24 11.09 3.25
C TYR A 193 3.00 10.99 1.94
N SER A 194 2.32 10.95 0.78
CA SER A 194 2.99 10.82 -0.52
C SER A 194 2.27 11.58 -1.63
N LEU A 195 3.08 12.30 -2.42
CA LEU A 195 2.64 13.01 -3.62
C LEU A 195 3.58 12.68 -4.78
N THR A 196 3.00 12.14 -5.85
CA THR A 196 3.70 11.93 -7.12
C THR A 196 3.19 12.90 -8.17
N ILE A 197 4.11 13.62 -8.82
CA ILE A 197 3.83 14.56 -9.91
C ILE A 197 4.80 14.36 -11.07
N GLU A 198 4.41 14.77 -12.28
CA GLU A 198 5.35 15.01 -13.37
C GLU A 198 5.93 16.42 -13.20
N HIS A 199 7.24 16.54 -13.12
CA HIS A 199 7.89 17.83 -12.97
C HIS A 199 7.53 18.77 -14.16
N PRO A 200 7.07 20.02 -13.91
CA PRO A 200 6.46 20.86 -14.96
C PRO A 200 7.42 21.22 -16.11
N THR A 201 8.73 21.22 -15.85
CA THR A 201 9.76 21.49 -16.88
C THR A 201 10.49 20.22 -17.31
N LEU A 202 11.15 19.52 -16.37
CA LEU A 202 11.92 18.28 -16.62
C LEU A 202 11.12 17.09 -17.18
N LYS A 203 9.79 17.05 -17.03
CA LYS A 203 8.95 15.92 -17.48
C LYS A 203 9.25 14.57 -16.81
N GLN A 204 10.00 14.58 -15.72
CA GLN A 204 10.30 13.40 -14.91
C GLN A 204 9.21 13.20 -13.85
N GLU A 205 8.81 11.95 -13.63
CA GLU A 205 7.95 11.61 -12.49
C GLU A 205 8.78 11.71 -11.21
N MET A 206 8.27 12.45 -10.23
CA MET A 206 8.91 12.67 -8.93
C MET A 206 7.93 12.31 -7.83
N THR A 207 8.38 11.54 -6.84
CA THR A 207 7.59 11.18 -5.66
C THR A 207 8.24 11.76 -4.42
N PHE A 208 7.45 12.52 -3.66
CA PHE A 208 7.86 13.08 -2.39
C PHE A 208 7.08 12.38 -1.28
N THR A 209 7.79 11.91 -0.25
CA THR A 209 7.18 11.24 0.91
C THR A 209 7.56 11.93 2.21
N LEU A 210 6.65 11.88 3.19
CA LEU A 210 6.86 12.41 4.52
C LEU A 210 5.97 11.65 5.52
N PRO A 211 6.53 10.90 6.48
CA PRO A 211 5.72 10.19 7.47
C PRO A 211 5.01 11.17 8.40
N PRO A 212 3.80 10.84 8.90
CA PRO A 212 3.15 11.63 9.92
C PRO A 212 3.93 11.58 11.24
N HIS A 213 3.78 12.63 12.03
CA HIS A 213 4.30 12.70 13.39
C HIS A 213 3.18 13.09 14.37
N GLY A 214 3.42 12.81 15.65
CA GLY A 214 2.47 13.06 16.74
C GLY A 214 2.03 11.76 17.44
N ALA A 215 1.48 11.92 18.64
CA ALA A 215 1.22 10.80 19.55
C ALA A 215 0.30 9.72 18.97
N ALA A 216 -0.72 10.11 18.18
CA ALA A 216 -1.65 9.17 17.57
C ALA A 216 -0.98 8.19 16.59
N TRP A 217 0.12 8.60 15.96
CA TRP A 217 0.82 7.82 14.93
C TRP A 217 1.90 6.90 15.49
N LYS A 218 2.38 7.16 16.72
CA LYS A 218 3.47 6.41 17.38
C LYS A 218 3.26 4.89 17.40
N PRO A 219 2.04 4.35 17.64
CA PRO A 219 1.82 2.90 17.62
C PRO A 219 2.04 2.23 16.26
N PHE A 220 2.12 3.01 15.18
CA PHE A 220 2.24 2.52 13.80
C PHE A 220 3.51 3.04 13.09
N GLU A 221 4.50 3.51 13.86
CA GLU A 221 5.68 4.19 13.32
C GLU A 221 6.45 3.32 12.31
N THR A 222 6.59 2.02 12.58
CA THR A 222 7.24 1.05 11.69
C THR A 222 6.52 0.94 10.35
N GLU A 223 5.20 0.77 10.38
CA GLU A 223 4.37 0.67 9.18
C GLU A 223 4.41 1.98 8.37
N LEU A 224 4.37 3.14 9.03
CA LEU A 224 4.41 4.46 8.39
C LEU A 224 5.74 4.76 7.72
N LYS A 225 6.87 4.43 8.37
CA LYS A 225 8.21 4.56 7.79
C LYS A 225 8.34 3.69 6.54
N ALA A 226 7.97 2.41 6.64
CA ALA A 226 7.98 1.49 5.51
C ALA A 226 7.06 1.95 4.37
N LEU A 227 5.89 2.51 4.71
CA LEU A 227 4.93 3.02 3.73
C LEU A 227 5.51 4.19 2.92
N CYS A 228 6.29 5.08 3.54
CA CYS A 228 7.05 6.13 2.85
C CYS A 228 8.15 5.57 1.94
N GLY A 229 8.71 4.39 2.25
CA GLY A 229 9.59 3.60 1.37
C GLY A 229 8.84 2.81 0.28
N GLY A 230 7.51 2.93 0.20
CA GLY A 230 6.68 2.22 -0.76
C GLY A 230 6.41 0.76 -0.40
N VAL A 231 6.56 0.39 0.86
CA VAL A 231 6.32 -0.97 1.37
C VAL A 231 5.14 -0.99 2.32
N ARG A 232 4.19 -1.91 2.09
CA ARG A 232 3.06 -2.14 2.99
C ARG A 232 3.41 -3.23 3.99
N ILE A 233 3.64 -2.86 5.23
CA ILE A 233 3.76 -3.80 6.35
C ILE A 233 2.35 -4.09 6.87
N VAL A 234 2.00 -5.37 6.97
CA VAL A 234 0.70 -5.83 7.49
C VAL A 234 0.77 -6.32 8.93
N TYR A 235 1.98 -6.66 9.37
CA TYR A 235 2.26 -7.06 10.75
C TYR A 235 3.70 -6.69 11.09
N ALA A 236 3.91 -6.14 12.28
CA ALA A 236 5.23 -5.85 12.82
C ALA A 236 5.23 -5.95 14.35
N ASP A 237 6.27 -6.59 14.86
CA ASP A 237 6.66 -6.54 16.27
C ASP A 237 8.19 -6.43 16.37
N GLU A 238 8.75 -6.70 17.55
CA GLU A 238 10.19 -6.64 17.82
C GLU A 238 11.01 -7.73 17.09
N ASN A 239 10.38 -8.83 16.66
CA ASN A 239 11.05 -9.99 16.12
C ASN A 239 10.80 -10.19 14.62
N ILE A 240 9.60 -9.89 14.13
CA ILE A 240 9.20 -10.19 12.74
C ILE A 240 8.48 -9.02 12.06
N LEU A 241 8.56 -9.01 10.74
CA LEU A 241 7.75 -8.19 9.85
C LEU A 241 7.04 -9.11 8.85
N CYS A 242 5.79 -8.81 8.54
CA CYS A 242 5.10 -9.38 7.39
C CYS A 242 4.70 -8.26 6.44
N CYS A 243 5.13 -8.36 5.18
CA CYS A 243 4.95 -7.33 4.17
C CYS A 243 4.08 -7.84 3.03
N ASN A 244 3.23 -6.98 2.50
CA ASN A 244 2.53 -7.22 1.23
C ASN A 244 3.40 -6.72 0.07
N LYS A 245 4.11 -7.65 -0.59
CA LYS A 245 4.97 -7.37 -1.73
C LYS A 245 4.13 -7.06 -2.97
N ALA A 246 4.44 -5.94 -3.63
CA ALA A 246 3.87 -5.65 -4.94
C ALA A 246 4.34 -6.67 -6.00
N ALA A 247 3.46 -7.00 -6.96
CA ALA A 247 3.87 -7.72 -8.16
C ALA A 247 4.89 -6.90 -8.95
N GLY A 248 5.91 -7.54 -9.51
CA GLY A 248 7.03 -6.89 -10.20
C GLY A 248 8.22 -6.55 -9.29
N MET A 249 8.08 -6.66 -7.96
CA MET A 249 9.17 -6.39 -7.01
C MET A 249 9.87 -7.69 -6.60
N SER A 250 11.20 -7.68 -6.55
CA SER A 250 11.99 -8.78 -5.97
C SER A 250 11.96 -8.74 -4.43
N VAL A 251 12.05 -9.89 -3.76
CA VAL A 251 12.14 -9.92 -2.28
C VAL A 251 13.50 -9.41 -1.82
N ALA A 252 14.57 -9.90 -2.45
CA ALA A 252 15.95 -9.49 -2.21
C ALA A 252 16.66 -9.37 -3.56
N ALA A 253 17.50 -8.35 -3.71
CA ALA A 253 18.32 -8.18 -4.89
C ALA A 253 19.57 -9.06 -4.84
N ALA A 254 20.01 -9.59 -5.98
CA ALA A 254 21.30 -10.24 -6.09
C ALA A 254 22.45 -9.22 -6.03
N ASP A 255 22.28 -8.04 -6.66
CA ASP A 255 23.35 -7.06 -6.88
C ASP A 255 22.94 -5.61 -6.51
N GLY A 256 22.42 -5.40 -5.29
CA GLY A 256 22.16 -4.04 -4.77
C GLY A 256 21.04 -3.24 -5.47
N GLY A 257 20.22 -3.90 -6.29
CA GLY A 257 19.05 -3.30 -6.95
C GLY A 257 17.86 -3.06 -6.03
N ASP A 258 16.84 -2.39 -6.56
CA ASP A 258 15.59 -2.13 -5.86
C ASP A 258 14.86 -3.45 -5.52
N SER A 259 14.63 -3.69 -4.23
CA SER A 259 14.00 -4.89 -3.69
C SER A 259 13.20 -4.57 -2.43
N LEU A 260 12.29 -5.46 -2.07
CA LEU A 260 11.51 -5.33 -0.84
C LEU A 260 12.40 -5.20 0.40
N GLN A 261 13.44 -6.04 0.49
CA GLN A 261 14.44 -5.97 1.55
C GLN A 261 15.13 -4.61 1.58
N ALA A 262 15.71 -4.16 0.46
CA ALA A 262 16.45 -2.90 0.41
C ALA A 262 15.57 -1.70 0.80
N ARG A 263 14.31 -1.68 0.35
CA ARG A 263 13.35 -0.63 0.73
C ARG A 263 13.00 -0.65 2.21
N LEU A 264 12.84 -1.83 2.81
CA LEU A 264 12.60 -1.97 4.25
C LEU A 264 13.80 -1.49 5.06
N GLU A 265 15.00 -1.93 4.70
CA GLU A 265 16.23 -1.53 5.42
C GLU A 265 16.46 -0.03 5.34
N ALA A 266 16.28 0.56 4.15
CA ALA A 266 16.38 2.01 3.95
C ALA A 266 15.31 2.79 4.74
N ALA A 267 14.08 2.29 4.79
CA ALA A 267 12.98 2.96 5.48
C ALA A 267 13.07 2.86 7.02
N LEU A 268 13.52 1.72 7.53
CA LEU A 268 13.56 1.43 8.97
C LEU A 268 14.90 1.81 9.61
N GLY A 269 15.98 1.90 8.81
CA GLY A 269 17.33 2.16 9.33
C GLY A 269 17.94 0.97 10.06
N GLU A 270 17.44 -0.24 9.80
CA GLU A 270 17.89 -1.49 10.42
C GLU A 270 17.94 -2.61 9.38
N ARG A 271 18.73 -3.65 9.66
CA ARG A 271 18.81 -4.83 8.81
C ARG A 271 17.59 -5.72 9.02
N VAL A 272 17.08 -6.31 7.95
CA VAL A 272 16.01 -7.32 8.01
C VAL A 272 16.40 -8.56 7.21
N TYR A 273 15.86 -9.72 7.59
CA TYR A 273 16.27 -11.01 7.04
C TYR A 273 15.08 -11.67 6.34
N PRO A 274 15.05 -11.75 5.00
CA PRO A 274 14.00 -12.47 4.29
C PRO A 274 14.11 -13.98 4.55
N VAL A 275 13.07 -14.59 5.12
CA VAL A 275 13.09 -16.02 5.47
C VAL A 275 12.48 -16.91 4.37
N HIS A 276 11.69 -16.32 3.48
CA HIS A 276 11.24 -16.97 2.25
C HIS A 276 11.13 -15.95 1.12
N ARG A 277 10.91 -16.46 -0.10
CA ARG A 277 10.77 -15.62 -1.29
C ARG A 277 9.47 -15.91 -2.02
N LEU A 278 8.94 -14.88 -2.66
CA LEU A 278 7.96 -14.97 -3.74
C LEU A 278 8.65 -14.63 -5.04
N ASP A 279 8.16 -15.21 -6.14
CA ASP A 279 8.64 -14.85 -7.48
C ASP A 279 8.34 -13.36 -7.74
N VAL A 280 9.14 -12.73 -8.62
CA VAL A 280 9.04 -11.29 -8.90
C VAL A 280 7.62 -10.90 -9.31
N ALA A 281 7.01 -11.66 -10.22
CA ALA A 281 5.66 -11.41 -10.71
C ALA A 281 4.54 -11.71 -9.69
N THR A 282 4.82 -12.46 -8.62
CA THR A 282 3.83 -12.87 -7.62
C THR A 282 3.75 -11.83 -6.51
N GLY A 283 2.56 -11.30 -6.25
CA GLY A 283 2.31 -10.40 -5.13
C GLY A 283 2.01 -11.14 -3.81
N GLY A 284 1.95 -10.39 -2.72
CA GLY A 284 1.40 -10.87 -1.45
C GLY A 284 2.42 -11.03 -0.32
N LEU A 285 2.06 -11.81 0.68
CA LEU A 285 2.72 -11.88 1.97
C LEU A 285 4.15 -12.45 1.92
N VAL A 286 5.09 -11.72 2.51
CA VAL A 286 6.48 -12.12 2.73
C VAL A 286 6.89 -11.84 4.17
N LEU A 287 7.43 -12.86 4.85
CA LEU A 287 7.99 -12.72 6.19
C LEU A 287 9.46 -12.30 6.15
N PHE A 288 9.79 -11.42 7.09
CA PHE A 288 11.15 -11.04 7.44
C PHE A 288 11.35 -11.20 8.94
N ALA A 289 12.53 -11.67 9.35
CA ALA A 289 13.00 -11.49 10.71
C ALA A 289 13.66 -10.12 10.88
N ARG A 290 13.55 -9.52 12.07
CA ARG A 290 14.24 -8.29 12.46
C ARG A 290 15.57 -8.56 13.17
N ASN A 291 15.78 -9.80 13.64
CA ASN A 291 17.00 -10.21 14.33
C ASN A 291 17.38 -11.65 14.00
N GLY A 292 18.65 -12.00 14.22
CA GLY A 292 19.18 -13.31 13.84
C GLY A 292 18.57 -14.50 14.59
N LYS A 293 18.07 -14.31 15.82
CA LYS A 293 17.40 -15.39 16.56
C LYS A 293 16.04 -15.71 15.95
N ALA A 294 15.26 -14.67 15.62
CA ALA A 294 13.99 -14.82 14.92
C ALA A 294 14.18 -15.39 13.51
N GLU A 295 15.27 -15.03 12.83
CA GLU A 295 15.61 -15.59 11.51
C GLU A 295 15.81 -17.11 11.60
N ALA A 296 16.64 -17.58 12.53
CA ALA A 296 16.90 -19.00 12.70
C ALA A 296 15.63 -19.81 13.00
N GLU A 297 14.76 -19.29 13.88
CA GLU A 297 13.50 -19.98 14.23
C GLU A 297 12.47 -19.95 13.10
N LEU A 298 12.35 -18.85 12.36
CA LEU A 298 11.50 -18.77 11.16
C LEU A 298 11.99 -19.71 10.05
N SER A 299 13.31 -19.76 9.82
CA SER A 299 13.92 -20.64 8.82
C SER A 299 13.66 -22.11 9.18
N ALA A 300 13.85 -22.51 10.45
CA ALA A 300 13.49 -23.83 10.92
C ALA A 300 11.98 -24.14 10.81
N ALA A 301 11.11 -23.15 11.06
CA ALA A 301 9.67 -23.30 10.90
C ALA A 301 9.25 -23.51 9.43
N ILE A 302 9.94 -22.87 8.48
CA ILE A 302 9.72 -23.10 7.04
C ILE A 302 10.20 -24.50 6.63
N GLU A 303 11.37 -24.93 7.10
CA GLU A 303 11.94 -26.25 6.78
C GLU A 303 11.07 -27.39 7.33
N SER A 304 10.58 -27.24 8.56
CA SER A 304 9.65 -28.19 9.20
C SER A 304 8.21 -28.11 8.69
N ARG A 305 7.90 -27.16 7.79
CA ARG A 305 6.56 -26.88 7.25
C ARG A 305 5.55 -26.45 8.32
N SER A 306 6.01 -25.85 9.40
CA SER A 306 5.18 -25.29 10.48
C SER A 306 4.55 -23.94 10.10
N ILE A 307 4.99 -23.33 8.99
CA ILE A 307 4.34 -22.16 8.40
C ILE A 307 3.55 -22.57 7.16
N LYS A 308 2.22 -22.52 7.26
CA LYS A 308 1.34 -22.77 6.10
C LYS A 308 1.20 -21.50 5.28
N LYS A 309 1.28 -21.66 3.97
CA LYS A 309 1.17 -20.57 3.00
C LYS A 309 -0.01 -20.84 2.09
N LEU A 310 -0.97 -19.92 2.09
CA LEU A 310 -2.11 -19.98 1.20
C LEU A 310 -2.05 -18.86 0.17
N TYR A 311 -2.38 -19.25 -1.04
CA TYR A 311 -2.38 -18.43 -2.22
C TYR A 311 -3.78 -18.36 -2.80
N ARG A 312 -4.06 -17.26 -3.48
CA ARG A 312 -5.21 -17.13 -4.35
C ARG A 312 -4.76 -16.96 -5.78
N CYS A 313 -5.41 -17.67 -6.69
CA CYS A 313 -5.14 -17.51 -8.11
C CYS A 313 -6.38 -17.71 -8.96
N THR A 314 -6.38 -17.09 -10.14
CA THR A 314 -7.37 -17.34 -11.18
C THR A 314 -6.71 -18.07 -12.34
N VAL A 315 -7.33 -19.14 -12.80
CA VAL A 315 -6.87 -19.96 -13.93
C VAL A 315 -7.86 -19.94 -15.07
N HIS A 316 -7.36 -20.17 -16.28
CA HIS A 316 -8.17 -20.37 -17.48
C HIS A 316 -8.95 -21.68 -17.39
N GLY A 317 -10.21 -21.64 -17.80
CA GLY A 317 -11.13 -22.77 -17.87
C GLY A 317 -11.80 -23.14 -16.54
N ARG A 318 -12.74 -24.09 -16.65
CA ARG A 318 -13.48 -24.64 -15.52
C ARG A 318 -12.76 -25.84 -14.92
N VAL A 319 -12.18 -25.67 -13.73
CA VAL A 319 -11.52 -26.76 -13.00
C VAL A 319 -12.57 -27.80 -12.56
N PRO A 320 -12.42 -29.10 -12.89
CA PRO A 320 -13.50 -30.09 -12.79
C PRO A 320 -13.61 -30.74 -11.40
N PHE A 321 -12.98 -30.15 -10.38
CA PHE A 321 -13.02 -30.64 -9.01
C PHE A 321 -13.31 -29.50 -8.02
N LYS A 322 -13.95 -29.83 -6.90
CA LYS A 322 -14.14 -28.86 -5.80
C LYS A 322 -12.87 -28.69 -4.97
N GLN A 323 -12.23 -29.80 -4.61
CA GLN A 323 -10.96 -29.86 -3.89
C GLN A 323 -10.12 -31.02 -4.40
N LYS A 324 -8.80 -30.84 -4.48
CA LYS A 324 -7.86 -31.90 -4.89
C LYS A 324 -6.47 -31.64 -4.32
N GLU A 325 -5.82 -32.68 -3.81
CA GLU A 325 -4.38 -32.67 -3.59
C GLU A 325 -3.71 -33.17 -4.87
N LEU A 326 -2.89 -32.31 -5.47
CA LEU A 326 -2.13 -32.62 -6.66
C LEU A 326 -0.70 -32.97 -6.27
N ARG A 327 -0.22 -34.10 -6.79
CA ARG A 327 1.14 -34.61 -6.60
C ARG A 327 1.80 -34.79 -7.95
N ALA A 328 3.01 -34.29 -8.07
CA ALA A 328 3.82 -34.42 -9.27
C ALA A 328 5.31 -34.25 -8.92
N TYR A 329 6.18 -34.31 -9.94
CA TYR A 329 7.62 -34.17 -9.79
C TYR A 329 8.14 -33.00 -10.62
N LEU A 330 8.87 -32.10 -9.99
CA LEU A 330 9.39 -30.86 -10.58
C LEU A 330 10.89 -30.99 -10.85
N VAL A 331 11.30 -30.72 -12.09
CA VAL A 331 12.72 -30.58 -12.48
C VAL A 331 13.01 -29.13 -12.84
N LYS A 332 14.09 -28.56 -12.30
CA LYS A 332 14.55 -27.21 -12.65
C LYS A 332 15.33 -27.25 -13.95
N ASP A 333 14.99 -26.35 -14.86
CA ASP A 333 15.68 -26.10 -16.13
C ASP A 333 16.36 -24.74 -16.00
N ALA A 334 17.67 -24.76 -15.69
CA ALA A 334 18.43 -23.55 -15.39
C ALA A 334 18.57 -22.67 -16.63
N ASP A 335 18.84 -23.27 -17.79
CA ASP A 335 19.08 -22.57 -19.06
C ASP A 335 17.84 -21.80 -19.52
N ALA A 336 16.65 -22.43 -19.40
CA ALA A 336 15.40 -21.79 -19.78
C ALA A 336 14.72 -21.04 -18.61
N ALA A 337 15.43 -20.87 -17.47
CA ALA A 337 14.98 -20.24 -16.24
C ALA A 337 13.58 -20.69 -15.78
N ARG A 338 13.25 -21.97 -15.98
CA ARG A 338 11.90 -22.53 -15.78
C ARG A 338 11.95 -23.85 -15.02
N VAL A 339 10.79 -24.44 -14.83
CA VAL A 339 10.63 -25.75 -14.21
C VAL A 339 9.70 -26.58 -15.09
N ARG A 340 9.91 -27.89 -15.13
CA ARG A 340 9.05 -28.83 -15.85
C ARG A 340 8.44 -29.81 -14.86
N ILE A 341 7.17 -30.13 -15.06
CA ILE A 341 6.39 -31.04 -14.20
C ILE A 341 6.24 -32.39 -14.90
N TYR A 342 6.30 -33.46 -14.12
CA TYR A 342 6.13 -34.83 -14.58
C TYR A 342 5.27 -35.62 -13.59
N ASP A 343 4.45 -36.54 -14.09
CA ASP A 343 3.57 -37.36 -13.24
C ASP A 343 4.34 -38.47 -12.48
N SER A 344 5.54 -38.81 -12.94
CA SER A 344 6.40 -39.83 -12.34
C SER A 344 7.76 -39.28 -11.94
N ALA A 345 8.41 -39.92 -10.97
CA ALA A 345 9.75 -39.56 -10.53
C ALA A 345 10.75 -39.61 -11.70
N ARG A 346 11.67 -38.65 -11.73
CA ARG A 346 12.77 -38.57 -12.70
C ARG A 346 14.07 -38.19 -12.00
N PRO A 347 15.25 -38.45 -12.60
CA PRO A 347 16.52 -37.95 -12.08
C PRO A 347 16.44 -36.45 -11.81
N ASN A 348 16.95 -36.02 -10.65
CA ASN A 348 16.94 -34.64 -10.17
C ASN A 348 15.54 -34.01 -9.92
N ALA A 349 14.46 -34.77 -10.07
CA ALA A 349 13.12 -34.27 -9.78
C ALA A 349 12.85 -34.20 -8.28
N LYS A 350 12.13 -33.16 -7.86
CA LYS A 350 11.64 -33.00 -6.48
C LYS A 350 10.14 -33.20 -6.46
N GLU A 351 9.65 -34.01 -5.54
CA GLU A 351 8.20 -34.13 -5.32
C GLU A 351 7.62 -32.75 -4.96
N ILE A 352 6.49 -32.44 -5.57
CA ILE A 352 5.68 -31.26 -5.31
C ILE A 352 4.27 -31.64 -4.93
N ILE A 353 3.73 -30.98 -3.91
CA ILE A 353 2.39 -31.19 -3.39
C ILE A 353 1.68 -29.85 -3.34
N THR A 354 0.53 -29.75 -4.00
CA THR A 354 -0.28 -28.54 -4.11
C THR A 354 -1.73 -28.90 -3.81
N ARG A 355 -2.30 -28.34 -2.74
CA ARG A 355 -3.70 -28.57 -2.37
C ARG A 355 -4.53 -27.43 -2.92
N CYS A 356 -5.51 -27.77 -3.73
CA CYS A 356 -6.35 -26.82 -4.45
C CYS A 356 -7.79 -26.91 -3.96
N ARG A 357 -8.43 -25.75 -3.76
CA ARG A 357 -9.87 -25.62 -3.52
C ARG A 357 -10.45 -24.58 -4.47
N VAL A 358 -11.44 -24.97 -5.28
CA VAL A 358 -12.16 -24.03 -6.14
C VAL A 358 -13.13 -23.22 -5.28
N LEU A 359 -12.99 -21.90 -5.33
CA LEU A 359 -13.85 -20.94 -4.62
C LEU A 359 -15.02 -20.50 -5.49
N LYS A 360 -14.75 -20.26 -6.78
CA LYS A 360 -15.73 -19.84 -7.79
C LYS A 360 -15.26 -20.31 -9.16
N ALA A 361 -16.18 -20.70 -10.04
CA ALA A 361 -15.85 -21.04 -11.42
C ALA A 361 -17.00 -20.70 -12.36
N ASN A 362 -16.65 -20.35 -13.59
CA ASN A 362 -17.53 -20.33 -14.75
C ASN A 362 -16.83 -21.10 -15.89
N ASP A 363 -17.37 -21.06 -17.10
CA ASP A 363 -16.79 -21.82 -18.22
C ASP A 363 -15.45 -21.24 -18.73
N ALA A 364 -15.20 -19.95 -18.50
CA ALA A 364 -14.00 -19.27 -18.93
C ALA A 364 -12.86 -19.31 -17.90
N GLU A 365 -13.17 -19.30 -16.59
CA GLU A 365 -12.18 -19.18 -15.53
C GLU A 365 -12.61 -19.83 -14.20
N SER A 366 -11.61 -20.16 -13.39
CA SER A 366 -11.79 -20.64 -12.00
C SER A 366 -10.92 -19.85 -11.03
N LEU A 367 -11.50 -19.41 -9.92
CA LEU A 367 -10.81 -18.84 -8.77
C LEU A 367 -10.51 -19.95 -7.76
N LEU A 368 -9.23 -20.10 -7.40
CA LEU A 368 -8.76 -21.13 -6.48
C LEU A 368 -8.08 -20.53 -5.26
N GLU A 369 -8.26 -21.21 -4.13
CA GLU A 369 -7.33 -21.15 -3.01
C GLU A 369 -6.35 -22.32 -3.11
N ILE A 370 -5.07 -22.04 -2.91
CA ILE A 370 -4.00 -23.02 -2.98
C ILE A 370 -3.21 -23.01 -1.68
N GLU A 371 -3.17 -24.15 -0.99
CA GLU A 371 -2.21 -24.40 0.08
C GLU A 371 -0.95 -25.04 -0.51
N LEU A 372 0.18 -24.37 -0.30
CA LEU A 372 1.47 -24.77 -0.86
C LEU A 372 2.26 -25.62 0.16
N VAL A 373 2.05 -26.93 0.12
CA VAL A 373 2.67 -27.91 1.05
C VAL A 373 4.19 -28.03 0.80
N THR A 374 4.61 -28.04 -0.47
CA THR A 374 6.02 -27.94 -0.85
C THR A 374 6.30 -26.56 -1.46
N GLY A 375 7.37 -25.88 -1.06
CA GLY A 375 7.74 -24.58 -1.63
C GLY A 375 8.86 -24.70 -2.65
N ARG A 376 8.53 -24.75 -3.95
CA ARG A 376 9.51 -24.73 -5.06
C ARG A 376 9.24 -23.55 -6.01
N THR A 377 10.28 -23.11 -6.71
CA THR A 377 10.20 -22.02 -7.71
C THR A 377 9.14 -22.31 -8.76
N HIS A 378 8.28 -21.33 -9.04
CA HIS A 378 7.18 -21.44 -10.00
C HIS A 378 6.22 -22.63 -9.80
N GLN A 379 6.20 -23.26 -8.61
CA GLN A 379 5.47 -24.52 -8.43
C GLN A 379 3.99 -24.39 -8.81
N ILE A 380 3.28 -23.40 -8.27
CA ILE A 380 1.84 -23.20 -8.55
C ILE A 380 1.62 -23.01 -10.06
N ARG A 381 2.39 -22.10 -10.64
CA ARG A 381 2.33 -21.72 -12.06
C ARG A 381 2.48 -22.92 -12.99
N ALA A 382 3.56 -23.68 -12.80
CA ALA A 382 3.87 -24.83 -13.63
C ALA A 382 2.91 -26.01 -13.38
N HIS A 383 2.48 -26.22 -12.13
CA HIS A 383 1.58 -27.31 -11.78
C HIS A 383 0.17 -27.10 -12.35
N MET A 384 -0.36 -25.88 -12.27
CA MET A 384 -1.65 -25.52 -12.84
C MET A 384 -1.64 -25.64 -14.37
N ALA A 385 -0.57 -25.19 -15.02
CA ALA A 385 -0.38 -25.39 -16.47
C ALA A 385 -0.28 -26.89 -16.84
N HIS A 386 0.44 -27.69 -16.05
CA HIS A 386 0.58 -29.14 -16.27
C HIS A 386 -0.75 -29.89 -16.26
N ILE A 387 -1.69 -29.50 -15.39
CA ILE A 387 -3.03 -30.10 -15.34
C ILE A 387 -4.02 -29.48 -16.34
N GLY A 388 -3.56 -28.59 -17.23
CA GLY A 388 -4.36 -27.98 -18.30
C GLY A 388 -5.10 -26.70 -17.93
N TYR A 389 -4.87 -26.12 -16.74
CA TYR A 389 -5.54 -24.91 -16.25
C TYR A 389 -4.51 -23.84 -15.90
N PRO A 390 -3.78 -23.26 -16.87
CA PRO A 390 -2.75 -22.26 -16.59
C PRO A 390 -3.35 -21.00 -15.94
N LEU A 391 -2.53 -20.29 -15.17
CA LEU A 391 -2.94 -19.04 -14.54
C LEU A 391 -3.20 -17.94 -15.57
N ILE A 392 -4.17 -17.08 -15.29
CA ILE A 392 -4.37 -15.82 -16.02
C ILE A 392 -3.15 -14.92 -15.79
N GLY A 393 -2.66 -14.26 -16.83
CA GLY A 393 -1.48 -13.40 -16.78
C GLY A 393 -0.14 -14.14 -16.73
N ASP A 394 -0.13 -15.46 -16.93
CA ASP A 394 1.11 -16.25 -16.92
C ASP A 394 1.71 -16.43 -18.31
N ASP A 395 2.44 -15.43 -18.78
CA ASP A 395 3.16 -15.47 -20.06
C ASP A 395 4.25 -16.57 -20.14
N LYS A 396 4.64 -17.19 -19.01
CA LYS A 396 5.73 -18.17 -18.95
C LYS A 396 5.25 -19.60 -19.13
N TYR A 397 4.14 -19.94 -18.46
CA TYR A 397 3.59 -21.30 -18.43
C TYR A 397 2.21 -21.40 -19.08
N GLY A 398 1.54 -20.27 -19.29
CA GLY A 398 0.17 -20.19 -19.74
C GLY A 398 0.00 -19.49 -21.08
N VAL A 399 -1.17 -18.89 -21.22
CA VAL A 399 -1.58 -18.15 -22.42
C VAL A 399 -1.15 -16.70 -22.27
N ARG A 400 -0.62 -16.13 -23.36
CA ARG A 400 -0.24 -14.72 -23.39
C ARG A 400 -1.49 -13.83 -23.53
N ASP A 401 -2.05 -13.43 -22.39
CA ASP A 401 -3.30 -12.66 -22.31
C ASP A 401 -3.09 -11.16 -21.99
N ARG A 402 -1.84 -10.72 -21.81
CA ARG A 402 -1.45 -9.33 -21.44
C ARG A 402 -2.07 -8.85 -20.12
N ALA A 403 -2.56 -9.75 -19.28
CA ALA A 403 -3.01 -9.44 -17.93
C ALA A 403 -1.85 -9.56 -16.92
N PRO A 404 -1.91 -8.89 -15.76
CA PRO A 404 -1.03 -9.20 -14.64
C PRO A 404 -1.24 -10.62 -14.14
N LEU A 405 -0.18 -11.28 -13.68
CA LEU A 405 -0.26 -12.63 -13.11
C LEU A 405 -1.27 -12.67 -11.96
N ALA A 406 -2.34 -13.45 -12.13
CA ALA A 406 -3.38 -13.67 -11.14
C ALA A 406 -2.91 -14.68 -10.07
N LEU A 407 -1.90 -14.31 -9.29
CA LEU A 407 -1.36 -15.10 -8.18
C LEU A 407 -0.91 -14.21 -7.02
N THR A 408 -1.53 -14.40 -5.87
CA THR A 408 -1.24 -13.64 -4.65
C THR A 408 -1.06 -14.57 -3.46
N ALA A 409 0.00 -14.40 -2.66
CA ALA A 409 0.12 -15.03 -1.34
C ALA A 409 -0.77 -14.28 -0.34
N VAL A 410 -1.90 -14.85 0.05
CA VAL A 410 -2.96 -14.13 0.78
C VAL A 410 -2.97 -14.41 2.27
N ARG A 411 -2.42 -15.54 2.71
CA ARG A 411 -2.46 -15.92 4.12
C ARG A 411 -1.26 -16.74 4.55
N LEU A 412 -0.79 -16.45 5.76
CA LEU A 412 0.22 -17.20 6.50
C LEU A 412 -0.39 -17.65 7.83
N GLU A 413 -0.28 -18.93 8.12
CA GLU A 413 -0.62 -19.50 9.44
C GLU A 413 0.69 -19.96 10.08
N LEU A 414 1.01 -19.38 11.25
CA LEU A 414 2.26 -19.60 11.95
C LEU A 414 2.07 -20.61 13.06
N HIS A 415 2.90 -21.66 13.07
CA HIS A 415 2.98 -22.62 14.16
C HIS A 415 4.42 -22.73 14.67
N PHE A 416 4.58 -22.58 15.98
CA PHE A 416 5.84 -22.60 16.71
C PHE A 416 5.74 -23.46 17.98
N PRO A 417 6.83 -24.14 18.37
CA PRO A 417 6.88 -24.88 19.62
C PRO A 417 6.78 -23.93 20.83
N LYS A 418 6.26 -24.43 21.96
CA LYS A 418 5.97 -23.63 23.18
C LYS A 418 7.19 -22.94 23.83
N ASN A 419 8.42 -23.35 23.50
CA ASN A 419 9.64 -22.88 24.17
C ASN A 419 10.57 -22.06 23.26
N GLY A 420 10.08 -21.61 22.10
CA GLY A 420 10.83 -20.77 21.16
C GLY A 420 10.67 -19.27 21.43
N LEU A 421 11.56 -18.45 20.86
CA LEU A 421 11.45 -16.99 20.88
C LEU A 421 10.15 -16.55 20.21
N LEU A 422 9.70 -17.27 19.18
CA LEU A 422 8.49 -16.95 18.41
C LEU A 422 7.25 -17.73 18.89
N SER A 423 7.31 -18.40 20.04
CA SER A 423 6.19 -19.15 20.61
C SER A 423 4.92 -18.32 20.84
N TYR A 424 5.05 -17.01 21.07
CA TYR A 424 3.92 -16.08 21.21
C TYR A 424 3.13 -15.88 19.89
N LEU A 425 3.67 -16.32 18.76
CA LEU A 425 3.02 -16.32 17.46
C LEU A 425 2.33 -17.66 17.13
N GLU A 426 2.31 -18.64 18.04
CA GLU A 426 1.60 -19.90 17.81
C GLU A 426 0.13 -19.65 17.46
N GLY A 427 -0.32 -20.25 16.35
CA GLY A 427 -1.69 -20.11 15.85
C GLY A 427 -1.98 -18.73 15.23
N LYS A 428 -0.98 -17.86 15.09
CA LYS A 428 -1.17 -16.52 14.50
C LYS A 428 -1.48 -16.66 13.02
N GLU A 429 -2.58 -16.05 12.60
CA GLU A 429 -2.94 -15.88 11.20
C GLU A 429 -2.64 -14.44 10.75
N ILE A 430 -1.86 -14.30 9.67
CA ILE A 430 -1.64 -13.03 8.98
C ILE A 430 -2.26 -13.15 7.59
N ARG A 431 -3.15 -12.22 7.23
CA ARG A 431 -3.90 -12.28 5.98
C ARG A 431 -4.05 -10.91 5.31
N ILE A 432 -4.12 -10.94 3.98
CA ILE A 432 -4.56 -9.85 3.12
C ILE A 432 -5.70 -10.33 2.24
N ASP A 433 -6.42 -9.39 1.65
CA ASP A 433 -7.26 -9.71 0.49
C ASP A 433 -6.34 -10.00 -0.71
N GLY A 434 -6.81 -10.88 -1.60
CA GLY A 434 -6.15 -11.12 -2.88
C GLY A 434 -7.01 -11.90 -3.82
#